data_AF-Q8WBL3-F1
#
_entry.id   AF-Q8WBL3-F1
#
_cell.length_a   1.000
_cell.length_b   1.000
_cell.length_c   1.000
_cell.angle_alpha   90.00
_cell.angle_beta   90.00
_cell.angle_gamma   90.00
#
_symmetry.space_group_name_H-M   'P 1'
#
loop_
_entity.id
_entity.type
_entity.pdbx_description
1 polymer ?
#
loop_
_entity_poly.entity_id
_entity_poly.type
_entity_poly.pdbx_seq_one_letter_code
_entity_poly.pdbx_strand_id
1 'polypeptide(L)' 'TIGLLGAGIGIAIVFAALITGVSRNPSMKNQLFTMAILGMALSEATGLFCLMISFMILFAS' A
#
# COMPACT_ATOMS: atom_id res chain seq x y z
N THR A 1 -1.73 15.70 -3.84
CA THR A 1 -2.49 15.28 -2.64
C THR A 1 -3.43 14.11 -2.92
N ILE A 2 -4.21 14.12 -4.01
CA ILE A 2 -5.15 13.03 -4.35
C ILE A 2 -4.46 11.65 -4.50
N GLY A 3 -3.24 11.59 -5.05
CA GLY A 3 -2.51 10.33 -5.19
C GLY A 3 -2.08 9.67 -3.87
N LEU A 4 -1.78 10.46 -2.83
CA LEU A 4 -1.48 9.90 -1.50
C LEU A 4 -2.73 9.33 -0.80
N LEU A 5 -3.91 9.90 -1.07
CA LEU A 5 -5.16 9.36 -0.55
C LEU A 5 -5.41 7.94 -1.10
N GLY A 6 -5.14 7.72 -2.38
CA GLY A 6 -5.22 6.39 -3.00
C GLY A 6 -4.28 5.37 -2.36
N ALA A 7 -3.03 5.78 -2.08
CA ALA A 7 -2.06 4.93 -1.39
C ALA A 7 -2.50 4.57 0.04
N GLY A 8 -3.06 5.53 0.78
CA GLY A 8 -3.57 5.31 2.14
C GLY A 8 -4.76 4.35 2.18
N ILE A 9 -5.70 4.47 1.23
CA ILE A 9 -6.84 3.55 1.10
C ILE A 9 -6.36 2.15 0.73
N GLY A 10 -5.39 2.04 -0.20
CA GLY A 10 -4.80 0.76 -0.59
C GLY A 10 -4.18 0.01 0.59
N ILE A 11 -3.42 0.71 1.44
CA ILE A 11 -2.81 0.14 2.65
C ILE A 11 -3.91 -0.33 3.63
N ALA A 12 -4.95 0.47 3.84
CA ALA A 12 -6.05 0.10 4.75
C ALA A 12 -6.76 -1.19 4.30
N ILE A 13 -7.00 -1.35 3.00
CA ILE A 13 -7.62 -2.55 2.42
C ILE A 13 -6.71 -3.77 2.57
N VAL A 14 -5.41 -3.63 2.30
CA VAL A 14 -4.43 -4.72 2.43
C VAL A 14 -4.35 -5.19 3.88
N PHE A 15 -4.29 -4.28 4.86
CA PHE A 15 -4.29 -4.64 6.27
C PHE A 15 -5.62 -5.25 6.74
N ALA A 16 -6.76 -4.77 6.26
CA ALA A 16 -8.06 -5.36 6.56
C ALA A 16 -8.17 -6.81 6.06
N ALA A 17 -7.68 -7.08 4.84
CA ALA A 17 -7.62 -8.42 4.27
C ALA A 17 -6.65 -9.33 5.05
N LEU A 18 -5.51 -8.80 5.48
CA LEU A 18 -4.55 -9.52 6.33
C LEU A 18 -5.18 -9.94 7.66
N ILE A 19 -5.83 -9.01 8.38
CA ILE A 19 -6.46 -9.30 9.68
C ILE A 19 -7.54 -10.37 9.52
N THR A 20 -8.39 -10.24 8.51
CA THR A 20 -9.46 -11.21 8.21
C THR A 20 -8.91 -12.57 7.80
N GLY A 21 -7.79 -12.60 7.09
CA GLY A 21 -7.14 -13.85 6.68
C GLY A 21 -6.43 -14.56 7.84
N VAL A 22 -5.73 -13.79 8.69
CA VAL A 22 -5.08 -14.30 9.91
C VAL A 22 -6.11 -14.79 10.92
N SER A 23 -7.25 -14.11 11.06
CA SER A 23 -8.32 -14.53 11.97
C SER A 23 -8.97 -15.85 11.53
N ARG A 24 -8.97 -16.16 10.23
CA ARG A 24 -9.50 -17.43 9.70
C ARG A 24 -8.49 -18.58 9.82
N ASN A 25 -7.23 -18.35 9.46
CA ASN A 25 -6.17 -19.35 9.53
C ASN A 25 -4.87 -18.76 10.10
N PRO A 26 -4.67 -18.79 11.43
CA PRO A 26 -3.48 -18.20 12.07
C PRO A 26 -2.18 -18.93 11.71
N SER A 27 -2.25 -20.21 11.31
CA SER A 27 -1.09 -21.02 10.93
C SER A 27 -0.36 -20.50 9.69
N MET A 28 -1.08 -19.83 8.78
CA MET A 28 -0.50 -19.26 7.56
C MET A 28 -0.11 -17.78 7.71
N LYS A 29 -0.09 -17.24 8.94
CA LYS A 29 0.23 -15.84 9.23
C LYS A 29 1.48 -15.36 8.51
N ASN A 30 2.55 -16.17 8.50
CA ASN A 30 3.84 -15.75 7.93
C ASN A 30 3.75 -15.53 6.41
N GLN A 31 3.05 -16.42 5.71
CA GLN A 31 2.87 -16.30 4.26
C GLN A 31 1.93 -15.13 3.91
N LEU A 32 0.83 -14.98 4.67
CA LEU A 32 -0.10 -13.87 4.51
C LEU A 32 0.54 -12.52 4.80
N PHE A 33 1.44 -12.46 5.79
CA PHE A 33 2.17 -11.24 6.13
C PHE A 33 3.13 -10.83 5.02
N THR A 34 3.85 -11.78 4.41
CA THR A 34 4.68 -11.51 3.23
C THR A 34 3.86 -10.98 2.05
N MET A 35 2.68 -11.55 1.79
CA MET A 35 1.77 -11.06 0.75
C MET A 35 1.23 -9.65 1.07
N ALA A 36 0.92 -9.37 2.34
CA ALA A 36 0.48 -8.05 2.77
C ALA A 36 1.59 -6.99 2.66
N ILE A 37 2.85 -7.33 2.97
CA ILE A 37 4.00 -6.44 2.75
C ILE A 37 4.16 -6.15 1.26
N LEU A 38 4.02 -7.15 0.38
CA LEU A 38 4.06 -6.95 -1.07
C LEU A 38 2.96 -5.96 -1.52
N GLY A 39 1.72 -6.15 -1.03
CA GLY A 39 0.59 -5.25 -1.32
C GLY A 39 0.80 -3.83 -0.79
N MET A 40 1.37 -3.69 0.41
CA MET A 40 1.72 -2.40 0.99
C MET A 40 2.83 -1.70 0.20
N ALA A 41 3.89 -2.43 -0.18
CA ALA A 41 4.97 -1.91 -1.00
C ALA A 41 4.49 -1.40 -2.37
N LEU A 42 3.53 -2.10 -2.99
CA LEU A 42 2.94 -1.67 -4.26
C LEU A 42 2.08 -0.40 -4.11
N SER A 43 1.29 -0.32 -3.03
CA SER A 43 0.45 0.84 -2.70
C SER A 43 1.32 2.08 -2.41
N GLU A 44 2.40 1.91 -1.66
CA GLU A 44 3.40 2.96 -1.39
C GLU A 44 4.12 3.38 -2.68
N ALA A 45 4.52 2.44 -3.54
CA ALA A 45 5.16 2.76 -4.82
C ALA A 45 4.29 3.65 -5.72
N THR A 46 2.96 3.42 -5.73
CA THR A 46 2.02 4.26 -6.48
C THR A 46 1.88 5.66 -5.87
N GLY A 47 1.88 5.76 -4.54
CA GLY A 47 1.89 7.04 -3.81
C GLY A 47 3.15 7.85 -4.09
N LEU A 48 4.33 7.22 -3.98
CA LEU A 48 5.63 7.84 -4.25
C LEU A 48 5.78 8.25 -5.71
N PHE A 49 5.25 7.47 -6.64
CA PHE A 49 5.24 7.83 -8.06
C PHE A 49 4.42 9.10 -8.32
N CYS A 50 3.25 9.25 -7.69
CA CYS A 50 2.46 10.48 -7.79
C CYS A 50 3.18 11.68 -7.16
N LEU A 51 3.90 11.47 -6.06
CA LEU A 51 4.73 12.49 -5.41
C LEU A 51 5.90 12.90 -6.31
N MET A 52 6.58 11.94 -6.95
CA MET A 52 7.63 12.20 -7.93
C MET A 52 7.13 13.10 -9.08
N ILE A 53 5.97 12.78 -9.67
CA ILE A 53 5.37 13.61 -10.72
C ILE A 53 5.03 15.01 -10.20
N SER A 54 4.53 15.10 -8.97
CA SER A 54 4.22 16.40 -8.34
C SER A 54 5.48 17.26 -8.18
N PHE A 55 6.61 16.69 -7.76
CA PHE A 55 7.89 17.41 -7.71
C PHE A 55 8.47 17.73 -9.08
N MET A 56 8.30 16.84 -10.06
CA MET A 56 8.72 17.11 -11.43
C MET A 56 7.98 18.33 -11.99
N ILE A 57 6.66 18.43 -11.78
CA ILE A 57 5.88 19.59 -12.23
C ILE A 57 6.29 20.87 -11.48
N LEU A 58 6.60 20.78 -10.17
CA LEU A 58 6.91 21.95 -9.35
C LEU A 58 8.31 22.52 -9.59
N PHE A 59 9.30 21.67 -9.88
CA PHE A 59 10.70 22.09 -10.06
C PHE A 59 11.20 22.09 -11.51
N ALA A 60 10.51 21.42 -12.44
CA ALA A 60 10.85 21.46 -13.86
C ALA A 60 10.07 22.53 -14.65
N SER A 61 9.15 23.25 -14.01
CA SER A 61 8.55 24.50 -14.50
C SER A 61 9.42 25.70 -14.13
#